data_AF-A0A815CLD3-F1
#
_entry.id   AF-A0A815CLD3-F1
#
_cell.length_a   1.000
_cell.length_b   1.000
_cell.length_c   1.000
_cell.angle_alpha   90.00
_cell.angle_beta   90.00
_cell.angle_gamma   90.00
#
_symmetry.space_group_name_H-M   'P 1'
#
loop_
_entity.id
_entity.type
_entity.pdbx_description
1 polymer ?
#
loop_
_entity_poly.entity_id
_entity_poly.type
_entity_poly.pdbx_seq_one_letter_code
_entity_poly.pdbx_strand_id
1 'polypeptide(L)'
;MLIALKPTEQTPLSALYCAALIKEAAFPPDVVNIIPDDGPECGYAIAVHAHIDKVACTNSVEVGKKIQEAATKSNLKCVTLELGHFSVRRGLTLAHQIRPGSVWINTYKTICDQALFGGFKQSGQERELGRYGLEAYYQVKTIVVKLV
;
A
#
# COMPACT_ATOMS: atom_id res chain seq x y z
N MET A 1 -0.12 -15.28 5.02
CA MET A 1 -0.20 -14.08 4.17
C MET A 1 0.94 -14.17 3.18
N LEU A 2 0.65 -14.08 1.88
CA LEU A 2 1.64 -14.05 0.81
C LEU A 2 1.77 -12.62 0.31
N ILE A 3 2.99 -12.16 0.03
CA ILE A 3 3.27 -10.80 -0.41
C ILE A 3 3.99 -10.84 -1.75
N ALA A 4 3.46 -10.12 -2.73
CA ALA A 4 4.14 -9.80 -3.97
C ALA A 4 4.41 -8.29 -4.01
N LEU A 5 5.68 -7.89 -4.06
CA LEU A 5 6.12 -6.50 -4.06
C LEU A 5 6.76 -6.15 -5.40
N LYS A 6 6.17 -5.19 -6.11
CA LYS A 6 6.79 -4.55 -7.27
C LYS A 6 7.42 -3.21 -6.84
N PRO A 7 8.76 -3.08 -6.76
CA PRO A 7 9.42 -1.79 -6.51
C PRO A 7 9.41 -0.91 -7.78
N THR A 8 9.75 0.37 -7.62
CA THR A 8 10.03 1.24 -8.78
C THR A 8 11.33 0.83 -9.45
N GLU A 9 11.33 0.91 -10.77
CA GLU A 9 12.47 0.76 -11.67
C GLU A 9 13.61 1.74 -11.39
N GLN A 10 13.34 2.89 -10.74
CA GLN A 10 14.37 3.88 -10.43
C GLN A 10 15.25 3.47 -9.25
N THR A 11 14.68 2.75 -8.27
CA THR A 11 15.37 2.37 -7.03
C THR A 11 15.10 0.91 -6.60
N PRO A 12 15.23 -0.09 -7.49
CA PRO A 12 14.88 -1.47 -7.19
C PRO A 12 15.88 -2.17 -6.27
N LEU A 13 17.13 -1.68 -6.22
CA LEU A 13 18.23 -2.35 -5.51
C LEU A 13 18.00 -2.45 -4.00
N SER A 14 17.39 -1.43 -3.39
CA SER A 14 17.07 -1.48 -1.95
C SER A 14 16.04 -2.57 -1.65
N ALA A 15 15.03 -2.74 -2.51
CA ALA A 15 14.04 -3.80 -2.36
C ALA A 15 14.68 -5.19 -2.56
N LEU A 16 15.54 -5.33 -3.57
CA LEU A 16 16.29 -6.57 -3.80
C LEU A 16 17.24 -6.93 -2.66
N TYR A 17 17.87 -5.93 -2.03
CA TYR A 17 18.68 -6.14 -0.84
C TYR A 17 17.83 -6.65 0.33
N CYS A 18 16.61 -6.10 0.52
CA CYS A 18 15.66 -6.65 1.48
C CYS A 18 15.30 -8.11 1.17
N ALA A 19 15.22 -8.52 -0.10
CA ALA A 19 14.99 -9.92 -0.46
C ALA A 19 16.10 -10.84 0.07
N ALA A 20 17.36 -10.39 -0.01
CA ALA A 20 18.50 -11.14 0.54
C ALA A 20 18.35 -11.32 2.07
N LEU A 21 17.98 -10.25 2.78
CA LEU A 21 17.75 -10.31 4.23
C LEU A 21 16.56 -11.21 4.61
N ILE A 22 15.48 -11.20 3.82
CA ILE A 22 14.32 -12.09 4.04
C ILE A 22 14.73 -13.56 3.91
N LYS A 23 15.61 -13.87 2.93
CA LYS A 23 16.17 -15.21 2.76
C LYS A 23 17.06 -15.60 3.94
N GLU A 24 17.91 -14.70 4.41
CA GLU A 24 18.75 -14.91 5.60
C GLU A 24 17.92 -15.12 6.87
N ALA A 25 16.80 -14.42 6.99
CA ALA A 25 15.84 -14.56 8.09
C ALA A 25 15.01 -15.86 8.02
N ALA A 26 15.29 -16.75 7.07
CA ALA A 26 14.67 -18.06 6.91
C ALA A 26 13.13 -18.02 6.75
N PHE A 27 12.61 -16.98 6.08
CA PHE A 27 11.21 -16.99 5.67
C PHE A 27 10.96 -18.17 4.72
N PRO A 28 9.80 -18.84 4.80
CA PRO A 28 9.48 -19.93 3.88
C PRO A 28 9.54 -19.43 2.43
N PRO A 29 9.96 -20.30 1.47
CA PRO A 29 9.91 -19.96 0.05
C PRO A 29 8.55 -19.43 -0.37
N ASP A 30 8.55 -18.51 -1.33
CA ASP A 30 7.35 -17.92 -1.95
C ASP A 30 6.45 -17.06 -1.03
N VAL A 31 6.79 -16.90 0.26
CA VAL A 31 6.03 -16.02 1.18
C VAL A 31 6.18 -14.55 0.82
N VAL A 32 7.38 -14.13 0.41
CA VAL A 32 7.65 -12.79 -0.10
C VAL A 32 8.32 -12.88 -1.46
N ASN A 33 7.66 -12.37 -2.48
CA ASN A 33 8.16 -12.31 -3.85
C ASN A 33 8.40 -10.84 -4.19
N ILE A 34 9.63 -10.49 -4.56
CA ILE A 34 9.97 -9.15 -5.04
C ILE A 34 10.19 -9.22 -6.55
N ILE A 35 9.43 -8.42 -7.29
CA ILE A 35 9.35 -8.48 -8.76
C ILE A 35 9.81 -7.11 -9.30
N PRO A 36 11.13 -6.90 -9.50
CA PRO A 36 11.63 -5.75 -10.24
C PRO A 36 11.17 -5.88 -11.68
N ASP A 37 10.46 -4.89 -12.17
CA ASP A 37 9.88 -4.88 -13.50
C ASP A 37 9.84 -3.44 -13.99
N ASP A 38 10.25 -3.23 -15.24
CA ASP A 38 10.22 -1.95 -15.90
C ASP A 38 8.89 -1.77 -16.63
N GLY A 39 8.03 -0.91 -16.07
CA GLY A 39 6.82 -0.46 -16.75
C GLY A 39 5.50 -0.78 -16.03
N PRO A 40 4.39 -0.37 -16.65
CA PRO A 40 3.07 -0.38 -16.03
C PRO A 40 2.39 -1.76 -16.07
N GLU A 41 2.83 -2.66 -16.95
CA GLU A 41 2.15 -3.93 -17.23
C GLU A 41 2.10 -4.85 -16.02
N CYS A 42 3.20 -5.01 -15.27
CA CYS A 42 3.20 -5.82 -14.06
C CYS A 42 2.26 -5.25 -12.99
N GLY A 43 2.23 -3.93 -12.82
CA GLY A 43 1.32 -3.28 -11.87
C GLY A 43 -0.15 -3.49 -12.26
N TYR A 44 -0.46 -3.41 -13.55
CA TYR A 44 -1.80 -3.72 -14.05
C TYR A 44 -2.15 -5.19 -13.86
N ALA A 45 -1.24 -6.12 -14.21
CA ALA A 45 -1.42 -7.56 -14.05
C ALA A 45 -1.72 -7.93 -12.59
N ILE A 46 -0.98 -7.37 -11.63
CA ILE A 46 -1.24 -7.51 -10.19
C ILE A 46 -2.65 -6.99 -9.85
N ALA A 47 -3.01 -5.81 -10.33
CA ALA A 47 -4.29 -5.19 -10.03
C ALA A 47 -5.50 -5.95 -10.60
N VAL A 48 -5.36 -6.64 -11.74
CA VAL A 48 -6.44 -7.47 -12.34
C VAL A 48 -6.38 -8.95 -11.95
N HIS A 49 -5.35 -9.39 -11.22
CA HIS A 49 -5.20 -10.81 -10.89
C HIS A 49 -6.31 -11.30 -9.95
N ALA A 50 -7.01 -12.38 -10.30
CA ALA A 50 -8.18 -12.86 -9.55
C ALA A 50 -7.83 -13.50 -8.20
N HIS A 51 -6.62 -14.03 -8.05
CA HIS A 51 -6.15 -14.65 -6.79
C HIS A 51 -5.44 -13.68 -5.84
N ILE A 52 -5.37 -12.39 -6.18
CA ILE A 52 -4.85 -11.37 -5.27
C ILE A 52 -6.04 -10.78 -4.54
N ASP A 53 -6.06 -10.88 -3.21
CA ASP A 53 -7.21 -10.42 -2.40
C ASP A 53 -7.09 -8.94 -2.00
N LYS A 54 -5.86 -8.40 -2.03
CA LYS A 54 -5.57 -7.02 -1.67
C LYS A 54 -4.41 -6.44 -2.48
N VAL A 55 -4.51 -5.17 -2.86
CA VAL A 55 -3.42 -4.38 -3.43
C VAL A 55 -3.18 -3.14 -2.58
N ALA A 56 -1.92 -2.88 -2.21
CA ALA A 56 -1.49 -1.61 -1.65
C ALA A 56 -0.62 -0.89 -2.67
N CYS A 57 -0.93 0.38 -2.96
CA CYS A 57 -0.25 1.16 -3.98
C CYS A 57 0.12 2.55 -3.47
N THR A 58 1.41 2.86 -3.49
CA THR A 58 1.94 4.19 -3.20
C THR A 58 2.46 4.80 -4.49
N ASN A 59 1.71 5.73 -5.07
CA ASN A 59 2.04 6.31 -6.38
C ASN A 59 1.34 7.66 -6.61
N SER A 60 1.40 8.20 -7.83
CA SER A 60 0.65 9.39 -8.22
C SER A 60 -0.86 9.12 -8.21
N VAL A 61 -1.65 10.20 -8.11
CA VAL A 61 -3.12 10.11 -8.10
C VAL A 61 -3.65 9.47 -9.39
N GLU A 62 -3.02 9.76 -10.52
CA GLU A 62 -3.37 9.24 -11.84
C GLU A 62 -3.16 7.73 -11.90
N VAL A 63 -2.05 7.22 -11.35
CA VAL A 63 -1.78 5.78 -11.28
C VAL A 63 -2.72 5.10 -10.29
N GLY A 64 -2.94 5.68 -9.12
CA GLY A 64 -3.85 5.15 -8.11
C GLY A 64 -5.28 4.92 -8.64
N LYS A 65 -5.80 5.87 -9.42
CA LYS A 65 -7.11 5.72 -10.10
C LYS A 65 -7.13 4.53 -11.06
N LYS A 66 -6.08 4.35 -11.88
CA LYS A 66 -5.98 3.21 -12.81
C LYS A 66 -5.93 1.88 -12.07
N ILE A 67 -5.22 1.80 -10.95
CA ILE A 67 -5.16 0.59 -10.10
C ILE A 67 -6.53 0.29 -9.51
N GLN A 68 -7.24 1.32 -9.01
CA GLN A 68 -8.59 1.16 -8.49
C GLN A 68 -9.56 0.65 -9.57
N GLU A 69 -9.50 1.21 -10.78
CA GLU A 69 -10.30 0.77 -11.93
C GLU A 69 -9.92 -0.64 -12.41
N ALA A 70 -8.65 -1.02 -12.33
CA ALA A 70 -8.21 -2.37 -12.68
C ALA A 70 -8.72 -3.41 -11.67
N ALA A 71 -8.72 -3.08 -10.38
CA ALA A 71 -9.26 -3.95 -9.33
C ALA A 71 -10.74 -4.30 -9.56
N THR A 72 -11.55 -3.35 -10.06
CA THR A 72 -12.97 -3.61 -10.33
C THR A 72 -13.21 -4.56 -11.50
N LYS A 73 -12.25 -4.70 -12.42
CA LYS A 73 -12.33 -5.63 -13.55
C LYS A 73 -12.07 -7.09 -13.19
N SER A 74 -11.75 -7.38 -11.93
CA SER A 74 -11.34 -8.71 -11.46
C SER A 74 -12.27 -9.24 -10.36
N ASN A 75 -11.82 -9.23 -9.12
CA ASN A 75 -12.53 -9.77 -7.95
C ASN A 75 -12.98 -8.67 -6.97
N LEU A 76 -12.97 -7.40 -7.38
CA LEU A 76 -13.28 -6.25 -6.50
C LEU A 76 -12.43 -6.25 -5.22
N LYS A 77 -11.17 -6.68 -5.35
CA LYS A 77 -10.19 -6.71 -4.26
C LYS A 77 -10.11 -5.37 -3.52
N CYS A 78 -9.79 -5.47 -2.24
CA CYS A 78 -9.51 -4.30 -1.42
C CYS A 78 -8.26 -3.57 -1.95
N VAL A 79 -8.33 -2.24 -2.05
CA VAL A 79 -7.21 -1.41 -2.52
C VAL A 79 -6.88 -0.35 -1.49
N THR A 80 -5.65 -0.38 -0.96
CA THR A 80 -5.07 0.69 -0.15
C THR A 80 -4.30 1.62 -1.08
N LEU A 81 -4.56 2.92 -1.01
CA LEU A 81 -3.92 3.91 -1.87
C LEU A 81 -3.25 4.96 -1.01
N GLU A 82 -1.97 5.19 -1.24
CA GLU A 82 -1.23 6.32 -0.68
C GLU A 82 -0.75 7.20 -1.82
N LEU A 83 -1.47 8.30 -2.05
CA LEU A 83 -1.37 9.08 -3.28
C LEU A 83 -0.95 10.52 -2.98
N GLY A 84 0.04 11.01 -3.72
CA GLY A 84 0.48 12.38 -3.51
C GLY A 84 1.45 12.88 -4.55
N HIS A 85 1.47 14.20 -4.72
CA HIS A 85 2.52 14.92 -5.43
C HIS A 85 3.39 15.63 -4.39
N PHE A 86 4.67 15.26 -4.29
CA PHE A 86 5.60 15.94 -3.40
C PHE A 86 6.06 17.27 -4.03
N SER A 87 5.32 18.35 -3.80
CA SER A 87 5.77 19.70 -4.15
C SER A 87 6.12 20.46 -2.88
N VAL A 88 7.42 20.60 -2.60
CA VAL A 88 7.96 21.36 -1.45
C VAL A 88 7.38 22.78 -1.40
N ARG A 89 7.19 23.40 -2.57
CA ARG A 89 6.71 24.79 -2.71
C ARG A 89 5.23 24.97 -2.37
N ARG A 90 4.39 23.94 -2.55
CA ARG A 90 2.95 23.98 -2.23
C ARG A 90 2.65 23.54 -0.79
N GLY A 91 3.53 22.74 -0.17
CA GLY A 91 3.33 22.19 1.17
C GLY A 91 3.16 23.24 2.27
N LEU A 92 3.93 24.34 2.21
CA LEU A 92 3.90 25.41 3.23
C LEU A 92 2.62 26.27 3.17
N THR A 93 2.10 26.56 1.98
CA THR A 93 0.89 27.38 1.83
C THR A 93 -0.39 26.60 2.14
N LEU A 94 -0.39 25.29 1.87
CA LEU A 94 -1.59 24.45 1.94
C LEU A 94 -1.90 23.96 3.38
N ALA A 95 -0.91 23.86 4.27
CA ALA A 95 -1.05 23.27 5.61
C ALA A 95 -2.18 23.87 6.48
N HIS A 96 -2.56 25.13 6.25
CA HIS A 96 -3.63 25.81 6.99
C HIS A 96 -5.05 25.61 6.40
N GLN A 97 -5.19 25.02 5.20
CA GLN A 97 -6.43 25.06 4.42
C GLN A 97 -7.04 23.69 4.09
N ILE A 98 -6.43 22.59 4.54
CA ILE A 98 -6.85 21.22 4.17
C ILE A 98 -7.11 20.35 5.39
N ARG A 99 -7.90 19.30 5.18
CA ARG A 99 -8.03 18.14 6.07
C ARG A 99 -7.10 17.03 5.57
N PRO A 100 -5.85 16.95 6.04
CA PRO A 100 -4.93 15.89 5.64
C PRO A 100 -5.19 14.59 6.41
N GLY A 101 -4.77 13.45 5.87
CA GLY A 101 -4.85 12.15 6.54
C GLY A 101 -3.78 11.92 7.63
N SER A 102 -2.67 12.66 7.58
CA SER A 102 -1.62 12.76 8.60
C SER A 102 -1.09 14.20 8.71
N VAL A 103 -0.86 14.71 9.93
CA VAL A 103 -0.30 16.06 10.20
C VAL A 103 0.96 15.93 11.06
N TRP A 104 2.03 16.65 10.69
CA TRP A 104 3.22 16.79 11.52
C TRP A 104 3.37 18.26 11.94
N ILE A 105 3.46 18.53 13.23
CA ILE A 105 3.68 19.87 13.81
C ILE A 105 5.03 19.85 14.52
N ASN A 106 5.93 20.78 14.17
CA ASN A 106 7.29 20.88 14.70
C ASN A 106 8.17 19.62 14.54
N THR A 107 7.86 18.78 13.56
CA THR A 107 8.67 17.64 13.13
C THR A 107 8.46 17.36 11.64
N TYR A 108 9.39 16.65 11.02
CA TYR A 108 9.27 16.20 9.63
C TYR A 108 9.41 14.68 9.59
N LYS A 109 8.38 14.01 9.06
CA LYS A 109 8.37 12.55 8.86
C LYS A 109 8.62 11.76 10.16
N THR A 110 8.09 12.20 11.31
CA THR A 110 7.93 11.31 12.47
C THR A 110 6.81 10.34 12.16
N ILE A 111 7.18 9.30 11.43
CA ILE A 111 6.39 8.10 11.23
C ILE A 111 6.97 7.13 12.25
N CYS A 112 6.31 6.95 13.39
CA CYS A 112 6.59 5.81 14.24
C CYS A 112 5.65 4.67 13.83
N ASP A 113 6.05 3.42 14.04
CA ASP A 113 5.25 2.25 13.63
C ASP A 113 3.85 2.21 14.27
N GLN A 114 3.63 3.03 15.30
CA GLN A 114 2.35 3.19 16.01
C GLN A 114 1.50 4.34 15.46
N ALA A 115 2.10 5.30 14.74
CA ALA A 115 1.41 6.45 14.18
C ALA A 115 0.80 6.09 12.83
N LEU A 116 -0.49 6.41 12.69
CA LEU A 116 -1.24 6.14 11.46
C LEU A 116 -0.71 6.99 10.31
N PHE A 117 -0.30 6.33 9.24
CA PHE A 117 0.05 6.96 7.99
C PHE A 117 -1.09 6.76 6.99
N GLY A 118 -1.59 7.83 6.39
CA GLY A 118 -2.36 7.65 5.18
C GLY A 118 -3.06 8.88 4.60
N GLY A 119 -3.68 8.69 3.45
CA GLY A 119 -4.37 9.75 2.70
C GLY A 119 -5.80 10.07 3.14
N PHE A 120 -6.37 11.16 2.61
CA PHE A 120 -7.80 11.47 2.71
C PHE A 120 -8.32 11.97 1.36
N LYS A 121 -9.53 11.54 0.97
CA LYS A 121 -10.12 11.81 -0.36
C LYS A 121 -9.21 11.32 -1.50
N GLN A 122 -8.68 12.24 -2.30
CA GLN A 122 -7.87 11.91 -3.48
C GLN A 122 -6.43 11.55 -3.13
N SER A 123 -5.97 11.82 -1.91
CA SER A 123 -4.61 11.48 -1.50
C SER A 123 -4.49 10.07 -0.93
N GLY A 124 -5.59 9.31 -0.83
CA GLY A 124 -5.51 7.92 -0.41
C GLY A 124 -6.74 7.37 0.31
N GLN A 125 -6.72 6.05 0.49
CA GLN A 125 -7.75 5.27 1.17
C GLN A 125 -7.09 4.30 2.16
N GLU A 126 -7.76 4.09 3.30
CA GLU A 126 -7.28 3.32 4.45
C GLU A 126 -6.07 3.96 5.18
N ARG A 127 -5.40 3.20 6.04
CA ARG A 127 -4.23 3.61 6.81
C ARG A 127 -3.19 2.51 6.75
N GLU A 128 -1.94 2.90 6.68
CA GLU A 128 -0.80 2.07 6.99
C GLU A 128 -0.33 2.32 8.43
N LEU A 129 0.43 1.37 8.97
CA LEU A 129 0.99 1.39 10.33
C LEU A 129 -0.05 1.40 11.46
N GLY A 130 0.45 1.25 12.69
CA GLY A 130 -0.38 1.11 13.88
C GLY A 130 -1.32 -0.10 13.83
N ARG A 131 -2.22 -0.20 14.82
CA ARG A 131 -3.19 -1.30 14.89
C ARG A 131 -4.15 -1.33 13.70
N TYR A 132 -4.54 -0.17 13.20
CA TYR A 132 -5.51 -0.03 12.11
C TYR A 132 -4.89 -0.40 10.76
N GLY A 133 -3.57 -0.27 10.58
CA GLY A 133 -2.89 -0.75 9.39
C GLY A 133 -2.96 -2.27 9.24
N LEU A 134 -2.97 -3.02 10.34
CA LEU A 134 -3.13 -4.49 10.31
C LEU A 134 -4.55 -4.91 9.90
N GLU A 135 -5.57 -4.17 10.32
CA GLU A 135 -6.98 -4.45 9.98
C GLU A 135 -7.19 -4.48 8.46
N ALA A 136 -6.39 -3.73 7.70
CA ALA A 136 -6.43 -3.71 6.25
C ALA A 136 -6.04 -5.06 5.60
N TYR A 137 -5.31 -5.94 6.31
CA TYR A 137 -4.77 -7.20 5.78
C TYR A 137 -5.43 -8.47 6.36
N TYR A 138 -6.40 -8.33 7.27
CA TYR A 138 -7.16 -9.45 7.83
C TYR A 138 -8.64 -9.35 7.48
N GLN A 139 -9.29 -10.50 7.28
CA GLN A 139 -10.75 -10.57 7.12
C GLN A 139 -11.38 -11.19 8.36
N VAL A 140 -12.36 -10.48 8.93
CA VAL A 140 -13.16 -11.00 10.03
C VAL A 140 -14.20 -11.98 9.48
N LYS A 141 -14.12 -13.24 9.89
CA LYS A 141 -15.08 -14.28 9.52
C LYS A 141 -15.94 -14.65 10.72
N THR A 142 -17.22 -14.33 10.65
CA THR A 142 -18.21 -14.76 11.64
C THR A 142 -18.73 -16.15 11.28
N ILE A 143 -18.67 -17.10 12.22
CA ILE A 143 -19.21 -18.45 12.07
C ILE A 143 -20.31 -18.65 13.11
N VAL A 144 -21.53 -18.89 12.66
CA VAL A 144 -22.67 -19.19 13.53
C VAL A 144 -23.03 -20.66 13.35
N VAL A 145 -22.92 -21.44 14.42
CA VAL A 145 -23.27 -22.87 14.44
C VAL A 145 -24.50 -23.06 15.32
N LYS A 146 -25.56 -23.65 14.75
CA LYS A 146 -26.71 -24.12 15.53
C LYS A 146 -26.39 -25.53 16.01
N LEU A 147 -26.21 -25.69 17.32
CA LEU A 147 -26.11 -27.01 17.93
C LEU A 147 -27.51 -27.61 18.05
N VAL A 148 -27.67 -28.85 17.58
CA VAL A 148 -28.88 -29.67 17.74
C VAL A 148 -29.05 -30.08 19.19
#